data_AF-A0A9D5SA89-F1
#
_entry.id   AF-A0A9D5SA89-F1
#
_cell.length_a   1.000
_cell.length_b   1.000
_cell.length_c   1.000
_cell.angle_alpha   90.00
_cell.angle_beta   90.00
_cell.angle_gamma   90.00
#
_symmetry.space_group_name_H-M   'P 1'
#
loop_
_entity.id
_entity.type
_entity.pdbx_description
1 polymer ?
#
loop_
_entity_poly.entity_id
_entity_poly.type
_entity_poly.pdbx_seq_one_letter_code
_entity_poly.pdbx_strand_id
1 'polypeptide(L)'
;MSKATVKKILMAMPKEEIIGMVLEMYDARKEAKEYLEFYANPDEDGKLEEYKKIITEEFYPSRGRQEPKTRFSVCRKAVSDYKKLKPSPDKLADLMLCYIENACQFTYDYGDMWEQYYTSVENNFDKTMAFIAKNNMLEHFKPRLRQCMEWASPCGWGFADTIGDIYYEYFPEDD
;
A
#
# COMPACT_ATOMS: atom_id res chain seq x y z
N MET A 1 19.70 19.28 -13.44
CA MET A 1 19.33 18.72 -14.77
C MET A 1 17.83 18.41 -14.77
N SER A 2 17.07 18.87 -15.77
CA SER A 2 15.61 18.67 -15.81
C SER A 2 15.22 17.47 -16.67
N LYS A 3 14.00 16.92 -16.48
CA LYS A 3 13.43 15.87 -17.34
C LYS A 3 13.47 16.26 -18.83
N ALA A 4 13.33 17.54 -19.13
CA ALA A 4 13.41 18.06 -20.50
C ALA A 4 14.82 17.94 -21.10
N THR A 5 15.87 18.18 -20.31
CA THR A 5 17.26 18.00 -20.75
C THR A 5 17.55 16.54 -21.05
N VAL A 6 17.18 15.62 -20.13
CA VAL A 6 17.36 14.18 -20.33
C VAL A 6 16.63 13.71 -21.59
N LYS A 7 15.39 14.14 -21.79
CA LYS A 7 14.61 13.81 -23.00
C LYS A 7 15.32 14.25 -24.28
N LYS A 8 15.90 15.45 -24.33
CA LYS A 8 16.64 15.95 -25.50
C LYS A 8 17.88 15.11 -25.80
N ILE A 9 18.63 14.71 -24.77
CA ILE A 9 19.80 13.83 -24.91
C ILE A 9 19.38 12.49 -25.50
N LEU A 10 18.37 11.84 -24.90
CA LEU A 10 17.88 10.54 -25.38
C LEU A 10 17.35 10.58 -26.82
N MET A 11 16.71 11.68 -27.23
CA MET A 11 16.22 11.86 -28.60
C MET A 11 17.34 12.00 -29.63
N ALA A 12 18.56 12.38 -29.22
CA ALA A 12 19.71 12.52 -30.10
C ALA A 12 20.60 11.27 -30.14
N MET A 13 20.38 10.30 -29.24
CA MET A 13 21.16 9.07 -29.17
C MET A 13 20.65 8.00 -30.15
N PRO A 14 21.54 7.19 -30.74
CA PRO A 14 21.15 5.95 -31.42
C PRO A 14 20.42 4.99 -30.47
N LYS A 15 19.56 4.14 -31.04
CA LYS A 15 18.76 3.18 -30.26
C LYS A 15 19.65 2.25 -29.42
N GLU A 16 20.76 1.82 -29.97
CA GLU A 16 21.71 0.87 -29.35
C GLU A 16 22.34 1.47 -28.09
N GLU A 17 22.69 2.76 -28.12
CA GLU A 17 23.24 3.46 -26.95
C GLU A 17 22.19 3.65 -25.85
N ILE A 18 20.93 3.91 -26.23
CA ILE A 18 19.83 3.99 -25.26
C ILE A 18 19.63 2.64 -24.57
N ILE A 19 19.64 1.54 -25.34
CA ILE A 19 19.55 0.19 -24.77
C ILE A 19 20.71 -0.08 -23.81
N GLY A 20 21.95 0.23 -24.22
CA GLY A 20 23.14 0.08 -23.38
C GLY A 20 23.02 0.85 -22.06
N MET A 21 22.66 2.14 -22.13
CA MET A 21 22.47 2.97 -20.94
C MET A 21 21.36 2.45 -20.00
N VAL A 22 20.26 1.92 -20.55
CA VAL A 22 19.18 1.32 -19.75
C VAL A 22 19.65 0.04 -19.05
N LEU A 23 20.44 -0.79 -19.71
CA LEU A 23 21.02 -2.00 -19.11
C LEU A 23 22.08 -1.67 -18.05
N GLU A 24 22.93 -0.67 -18.28
CA GLU A 24 23.85 -0.18 -17.25
C GLU A 24 23.11 0.32 -16.01
N MET A 25 21.98 1.03 -16.21
CA MET A 25 21.12 1.47 -15.12
C MET A 25 20.48 0.29 -14.37
N TYR A 26 20.05 -0.73 -15.11
CA TYR A 26 19.51 -1.98 -14.56
C TYR A 26 20.52 -2.66 -13.64
N ASP A 27 21.78 -2.79 -14.06
CA ASP A 27 22.82 -3.43 -13.26
C ASP A 27 23.25 -2.57 -12.07
N ALA A 28 23.29 -1.24 -12.24
CA ALA A 28 23.80 -0.32 -11.22
C ALA A 28 22.80 0.05 -10.12
N ARG A 29 21.49 -0.05 -10.36
CA ARG A 29 20.45 0.47 -9.45
C ARG A 29 19.37 -0.56 -9.16
N LYS A 30 19.21 -0.93 -7.88
CA LYS A 30 18.19 -1.89 -7.44
C LYS A 30 16.77 -1.47 -7.83
N GLU A 31 16.41 -0.20 -7.67
CA GLU A 31 15.08 0.29 -8.01
C GLU A 31 14.82 0.26 -9.52
N ALA A 32 15.86 0.52 -10.34
CA ALA A 32 15.74 0.43 -11.79
C ALA A 32 15.60 -1.03 -12.24
N LYS A 33 16.40 -1.93 -11.62
CA LYS A 33 16.28 -3.37 -11.82
C LYS A 33 14.85 -3.84 -11.54
N GLU A 34 14.33 -3.56 -10.35
CA GLU A 34 12.98 -3.98 -9.93
C GLU A 34 11.90 -3.43 -10.87
N TYR A 35 11.97 -2.15 -11.25
CA TYR A 35 11.01 -1.55 -12.19
C TYR A 35 11.09 -2.18 -13.59
N LEU A 36 12.29 -2.43 -14.11
CA LEU A 36 12.48 -2.98 -15.46
C LEU A 36 12.15 -4.47 -15.52
N GLU A 37 12.46 -5.25 -14.48
CA GLU A 37 12.03 -6.65 -14.35
C GLU A 37 10.50 -6.73 -14.34
N PHE A 38 9.83 -5.89 -13.54
CA PHE A 38 8.37 -5.81 -13.50
C PHE A 38 7.78 -5.36 -14.85
N TYR A 39 8.39 -4.38 -15.51
CA TYR A 39 7.95 -3.93 -16.84
C TYR A 39 8.10 -5.01 -17.92
N ALA A 40 9.18 -5.80 -17.87
CA ALA A 40 9.47 -6.83 -18.86
C ALA A 40 8.62 -8.10 -18.68
N ASN A 41 8.29 -8.45 -17.44
CA ASN A 41 7.45 -9.59 -17.10
C ASN A 41 6.50 -9.21 -15.94
N PRO A 42 5.35 -8.58 -16.23
CA PRO A 42 4.44 -8.09 -15.21
C PRO A 42 3.70 -9.24 -14.54
N ASP A 43 4.30 -9.78 -13.48
CA ASP A 43 3.59 -10.60 -12.49
C ASP A 43 3.04 -9.68 -11.40
N GLU A 44 1.92 -8.99 -11.71
CA GLU A 44 1.30 -8.05 -10.78
C GLU A 44 0.84 -8.75 -9.49
N ASP A 45 0.34 -9.98 -9.61
CA ASP A 45 -0.14 -10.78 -8.48
C ASP A 45 1.02 -11.23 -7.58
N GLY A 46 2.07 -11.83 -8.14
CA GLY A 46 3.24 -12.23 -7.37
C GLY A 46 3.90 -11.03 -6.67
N LYS A 47 4.02 -9.89 -7.38
CA LYS A 47 4.57 -8.67 -6.78
C LYS A 47 3.67 -8.10 -5.69
N LEU A 48 2.35 -8.13 -5.87
CA LEU A 48 1.40 -7.71 -4.84
C LEU A 48 1.57 -8.55 -3.56
N GLU A 49 1.64 -9.87 -3.70
CA GLU A 49 1.79 -10.78 -2.55
C GLU A 49 3.13 -10.60 -1.82
N GLU A 50 4.23 -10.32 -2.54
CA GLU A 50 5.50 -9.94 -1.92
C GLU A 50 5.36 -8.71 -1.01
N TYR A 51 4.64 -7.67 -1.48
CA TYR A 51 4.46 -6.43 -0.73
C TYR A 51 3.43 -6.58 0.40
N LYS A 52 2.36 -7.35 0.21
CA LYS A 52 1.42 -7.71 1.29
C LYS A 52 2.15 -8.43 2.42
N LYS A 53 3.05 -9.36 2.08
CA LYS A 53 3.87 -10.07 3.07
C LYS A 53 4.73 -9.12 3.91
N ILE A 54 5.35 -8.11 3.30
CA ILE A 54 6.13 -7.09 4.06
C ILE A 54 5.26 -6.42 5.11
N ILE A 55 4.02 -6.10 4.76
CA ILE A 55 3.06 -5.42 5.64
C ILE A 55 2.57 -6.38 6.74
N THR A 56 2.17 -7.60 6.37
CA THR A 56 1.70 -8.60 7.33
C THR A 56 2.77 -8.97 8.35
N GLU A 57 4.04 -9.09 7.97
CA GLU A 57 5.13 -9.39 8.92
C GLU A 57 5.35 -8.31 10.00
N GLU A 58 4.84 -7.09 9.81
CA GLU A 58 4.88 -6.06 10.86
C GLU A 58 3.87 -6.34 11.99
N PHE A 59 2.75 -6.98 11.69
CA PHE A 59 1.65 -7.25 12.63
C PHE A 59 1.62 -8.73 13.06
N TYR A 60 1.90 -9.66 12.14
CA TYR A 60 1.84 -11.10 12.32
C TYR A 60 3.14 -11.74 11.82
N PRO A 61 4.26 -11.62 12.56
CA PRO A 61 5.55 -12.13 12.14
C PRO A 61 5.55 -13.67 12.03
N SER A 62 6.03 -14.20 10.91
CA SER A 62 5.92 -15.65 10.62
C SER A 62 6.96 -16.52 11.33
N ARG A 63 7.99 -15.90 11.95
CA ARG A 63 9.15 -16.61 12.53
C ARG A 63 9.07 -16.67 14.06
N GLY A 64 8.53 -17.77 14.60
CA GLY A 64 8.64 -18.13 16.02
C GLY A 64 7.94 -17.16 16.98
N ARG A 65 8.47 -17.01 18.21
CA ARG A 65 7.97 -16.07 19.24
C ARG A 65 8.41 -14.62 19.00
N GLN A 66 8.46 -14.17 17.75
CA GLN A 66 8.82 -12.79 17.47
C GLN A 66 7.64 -11.88 17.81
N GLU A 67 7.89 -10.85 18.59
CA GLU A 67 6.86 -9.85 18.87
C GLU A 67 6.58 -9.01 17.60
N PRO A 68 5.29 -8.70 17.34
CA PRO A 68 4.89 -7.73 16.33
C PRO A 68 5.60 -6.41 16.54
N LYS A 69 6.12 -5.82 15.46
CA LYS A 69 6.84 -4.54 15.54
C LYS A 69 5.96 -3.34 15.22
N THR A 70 4.87 -3.58 14.49
CA THR A 70 3.85 -2.59 14.11
C THR A 70 4.46 -1.30 13.55
N ARG A 71 5.51 -1.40 12.74
CA ARG A 71 6.21 -0.21 12.24
C ARG A 71 5.49 0.33 11.02
N PHE A 72 4.57 1.26 11.26
CA PHE A 72 3.84 1.96 10.20
C PHE A 72 4.74 2.67 9.16
N SER A 73 5.97 3.03 9.51
CA SER A 73 6.96 3.55 8.56
C SER A 73 7.36 2.52 7.50
N VAL A 74 7.45 1.23 7.87
CA VAL A 74 7.72 0.12 6.95
C VAL A 74 6.51 -0.10 6.04
N CYS A 75 5.29 -0.14 6.59
CA CYS A 75 4.07 -0.33 5.79
C CYS A 75 3.88 0.80 4.78
N ARG A 76 4.04 2.07 5.19
CA ARG A 76 3.97 3.23 4.28
C ARG A 76 5.06 3.19 3.21
N LYS A 77 6.26 2.72 3.55
CA LYS A 77 7.34 2.55 2.58
C LYS A 77 7.00 1.46 1.57
N ALA A 78 6.46 0.32 2.01
CA ALA A 78 6.01 -0.76 1.13
C ALA A 78 4.98 -0.25 0.11
N VAL A 79 3.93 0.44 0.57
CA VAL A 79 2.92 1.05 -0.34
C VAL A 79 3.56 2.07 -1.30
N SER A 80 4.46 2.93 -0.81
CA SER A 80 5.13 3.95 -1.61
C SER A 80 6.03 3.36 -2.69
N ASP A 81 6.78 2.31 -2.36
CA ASP A 81 7.66 1.63 -3.30
C ASP A 81 6.86 0.81 -4.32
N TYR A 82 5.82 0.08 -3.88
CA TYR A 82 4.91 -0.62 -4.78
C TYR A 82 4.27 0.33 -5.80
N LYS A 83 3.79 1.50 -5.34
CA LYS A 83 3.24 2.54 -6.21
C LYS A 83 4.23 3.01 -7.30
N LYS A 84 5.55 3.00 -7.05
CA LYS A 84 6.56 3.39 -8.05
C LYS A 84 6.71 2.36 -9.17
N LEU A 85 6.33 1.10 -8.93
CA LEU A 85 6.24 0.07 -9.97
C LEU A 85 5.10 0.35 -10.96
N LYS A 86 4.21 1.30 -10.63
CA LYS A 86 3.02 1.68 -11.40
C LYS A 86 2.09 0.48 -11.67
N PRO A 87 1.69 -0.25 -10.62
CA PRO A 87 0.70 -1.31 -10.75
C PRO A 87 -0.64 -0.74 -11.23
N SER A 88 -1.52 -1.61 -11.69
CA SER A 88 -2.92 -1.29 -11.87
C SER A 88 -3.57 -0.71 -10.59
N PRO A 89 -4.55 0.21 -10.71
CA PRO A 89 -5.19 0.83 -9.55
C PRO A 89 -5.81 -0.17 -8.57
N ASP A 90 -6.38 -1.27 -9.05
CA ASP A 90 -6.98 -2.32 -8.20
C ASP A 90 -5.94 -2.99 -7.31
N LYS A 91 -4.75 -3.31 -7.84
CA LYS A 91 -3.67 -3.92 -7.06
C LYS A 91 -3.10 -2.97 -6.03
N LEU A 92 -2.97 -1.67 -6.37
CA LEU A 92 -2.54 -0.67 -5.39
C LEU A 92 -3.59 -0.48 -4.28
N ALA A 93 -4.88 -0.46 -4.63
CA ALA A 93 -5.96 -0.40 -3.64
C ALA A 93 -5.95 -1.64 -2.74
N ASP A 94 -5.74 -2.84 -3.30
CA ASP A 94 -5.65 -4.08 -2.53
C ASP A 94 -4.50 -4.03 -1.52
N LEU A 95 -3.31 -3.56 -1.91
CA LEU A 95 -2.19 -3.40 -0.96
C LEU A 95 -2.49 -2.36 0.12
N MET A 96 -3.07 -1.23 -0.25
CA MET A 96 -3.45 -0.17 0.70
C MET A 96 -4.50 -0.68 1.69
N LEU A 97 -5.49 -1.44 1.24
CA LEU A 97 -6.50 -2.02 2.10
C LEU A 97 -5.94 -3.13 2.98
N CYS A 98 -5.08 -4.01 2.44
CA CYS A 98 -4.38 -5.04 3.21
C CYS A 98 -3.62 -4.44 4.41
N TYR A 99 -3.00 -3.29 4.23
CA TYR A 99 -2.37 -2.56 5.33
C TYR A 99 -3.36 -2.17 6.43
N ILE A 100 -4.53 -1.63 6.08
CA ILE A 100 -5.52 -1.26 7.08
C ILE A 100 -6.13 -2.49 7.74
N GLU A 101 -6.46 -3.51 6.95
CA GLU A 101 -6.99 -4.77 7.46
C GLU A 101 -6.07 -5.38 8.52
N ASN A 102 -4.76 -5.47 8.24
CA ASN A 102 -3.80 -6.00 9.21
C ASN A 102 -3.74 -5.14 10.48
N ALA A 103 -3.87 -3.81 10.38
CA ALA A 103 -3.81 -2.93 11.54
C ALA A 103 -5.10 -2.99 12.40
N CYS A 104 -6.27 -2.94 11.76
CA CYS A 104 -7.56 -3.09 12.44
C CYS A 104 -7.69 -4.47 13.09
N GLN A 105 -7.37 -5.52 12.35
CA GLN A 105 -7.42 -6.88 12.88
C GLN A 105 -6.43 -7.09 14.04
N PHE A 106 -5.25 -6.47 13.99
CA PHE A 106 -4.26 -6.63 15.04
C PHE A 106 -4.73 -6.08 16.38
N THR A 107 -5.36 -4.90 16.41
CA THR A 107 -5.93 -4.36 17.66
C THR A 107 -7.16 -5.16 18.12
N TYR A 108 -7.94 -5.71 17.18
CA TYR A 108 -9.03 -6.62 17.51
C TYR A 108 -8.54 -7.90 18.20
N ASP A 109 -7.48 -8.50 17.67
CA ASP A 109 -6.94 -9.78 18.16
C ASP A 109 -6.18 -9.65 19.50
N TYR A 110 -5.42 -8.57 19.68
CA TYR A 110 -4.47 -8.42 20.79
C TYR A 110 -4.85 -7.32 21.80
N GLY A 111 -5.94 -6.60 21.55
CA GLY A 111 -6.48 -5.56 22.43
C GLY A 111 -5.97 -4.16 22.12
N ASP A 112 -6.20 -3.26 23.07
CA ASP A 112 -5.96 -1.83 22.89
C ASP A 112 -4.50 -1.48 22.61
N MET A 113 -4.32 -0.55 21.68
CA MET A 113 -3.03 0.06 21.34
C MET A 113 -2.93 1.49 21.90
N TRP A 114 -1.77 2.12 21.75
CA TRP A 114 -1.58 3.52 22.15
C TRP A 114 -2.25 4.48 21.13
N GLU A 115 -2.69 5.65 21.57
CA GLU A 115 -3.42 6.64 20.75
C GLU A 115 -2.79 6.89 19.35
N GLN A 116 -1.47 7.08 19.27
CA GLN A 116 -0.79 7.36 18.00
C GLN A 116 -0.84 6.17 17.02
N TYR A 117 -1.11 4.95 17.50
CA TYR A 117 -1.42 3.81 16.66
C TYR A 117 -2.72 4.08 15.89
N TYR A 118 -3.80 4.38 16.60
CA TYR A 118 -5.12 4.63 16.03
C TYR A 118 -5.10 5.82 15.07
N THR A 119 -4.50 6.93 15.47
CA THR A 119 -4.29 8.09 14.57
C THR A 119 -3.57 7.69 13.29
N SER A 120 -2.59 6.79 13.35
CA SER A 120 -1.91 6.30 12.14
C SER A 120 -2.85 5.43 11.29
N VAL A 121 -3.64 4.55 11.88
CA VAL A 121 -4.58 3.70 11.14
C VAL A 121 -5.68 4.54 10.47
N GLU A 122 -6.34 5.42 11.21
CA GLU A 122 -7.39 6.33 10.73
C GLU A 122 -6.92 7.15 9.52
N ASN A 123 -5.76 7.81 9.64
CA ASN A 123 -5.19 8.61 8.56
C ASN A 123 -4.82 7.80 7.31
N ASN A 124 -4.54 6.51 7.43
CA ASN A 124 -4.28 5.66 6.27
C ASN A 124 -5.58 5.02 5.74
N PHE A 125 -6.58 4.80 6.58
CA PHE A 125 -7.91 4.36 6.16
C PHE A 125 -8.59 5.42 5.30
N ASP A 126 -8.61 6.68 5.74
CA ASP A 126 -9.11 7.82 4.95
C ASP A 126 -8.44 7.90 3.56
N LYS A 127 -7.10 7.84 3.52
CA LYS A 127 -6.35 7.81 2.24
C LYS A 127 -6.70 6.63 1.36
N THR A 128 -6.98 5.48 1.97
CA THR A 128 -7.36 4.25 1.24
C THR A 128 -8.77 4.37 0.68
N MET A 129 -9.73 4.85 1.46
CA MET A 129 -11.10 5.16 1.03
C MET A 129 -11.10 6.17 -0.11
N ALA A 130 -10.41 7.30 0.05
CA ALA A 130 -10.30 8.33 -0.98
C ALA A 130 -9.67 7.78 -2.28
N PHE A 131 -8.66 6.91 -2.17
CA PHE A 131 -8.06 6.28 -3.35
C PHE A 131 -9.01 5.29 -4.04
N ILE A 132 -9.68 4.42 -3.28
CA ILE A 132 -10.66 3.45 -3.80
C ILE A 132 -11.82 4.18 -4.49
N ALA A 133 -12.37 5.21 -3.84
CA ALA A 133 -13.45 6.04 -4.36
C ALA A 133 -13.06 6.75 -5.66
N LYS A 134 -11.89 7.40 -5.67
CA LYS A 134 -11.38 8.10 -6.87
C LYS A 134 -11.23 7.18 -8.09
N ASN A 135 -11.02 5.89 -7.87
CA ASN A 135 -10.88 4.89 -8.93
C ASN A 135 -12.17 4.08 -9.19
N ASN A 136 -13.31 4.46 -8.60
CA ASN A 136 -14.62 3.81 -8.77
C ASN A 136 -14.63 2.33 -8.34
N MET A 137 -13.94 2.00 -7.23
CA MET A 137 -13.82 0.61 -6.74
C MET A 137 -14.50 0.37 -5.39
N LEU A 138 -15.33 1.31 -4.92
CA LEU A 138 -16.00 1.21 -3.60
C LEU A 138 -16.78 -0.09 -3.43
N GLU A 139 -17.68 -0.40 -4.37
CA GLU A 139 -18.48 -1.64 -4.32
C GLU A 139 -17.63 -2.91 -4.34
N HIS A 140 -16.51 -2.89 -5.08
CA HIS A 140 -15.61 -4.04 -5.15
C HIS A 140 -14.94 -4.33 -3.80
N PHE A 141 -14.55 -3.29 -3.07
CA PHE A 141 -13.87 -3.42 -1.78
C PHE A 141 -14.80 -3.29 -0.56
N LYS A 142 -16.09 -2.99 -0.76
CA LYS A 142 -17.07 -2.74 0.32
C LYS A 142 -17.08 -3.83 1.40
N PRO A 143 -17.07 -5.14 1.09
CA PRO A 143 -17.06 -6.17 2.14
C PRO A 143 -15.82 -6.12 3.02
N ARG A 144 -14.66 -5.85 2.43
CA ARG A 144 -13.37 -5.73 3.13
C ARG A 144 -13.29 -4.46 3.97
N LEU A 145 -13.79 -3.34 3.43
CA LEU A 145 -13.89 -2.07 4.14
C LEU A 145 -14.82 -2.18 5.36
N ARG A 146 -15.96 -2.85 5.20
CA ARG A 146 -16.88 -3.13 6.32
C ARG A 146 -16.20 -3.99 7.39
N GLN A 147 -15.42 -4.98 6.99
CA GLN A 147 -14.69 -5.83 7.94
C GLN A 147 -13.71 -5.02 8.80
N CYS A 148 -13.10 -3.96 8.27
CA CYS A 148 -12.29 -3.03 9.07
C CYS A 148 -13.11 -2.33 10.17
N MET A 149 -14.37 -1.97 9.91
CA MET A 149 -15.25 -1.41 10.94
C MET A 149 -15.57 -2.43 12.02
N GLU A 150 -15.88 -3.67 11.63
CA GLU A 150 -16.17 -4.75 12.58
C GLU A 150 -14.98 -4.99 13.51
N TRP A 151 -13.76 -5.00 12.97
CA TRP A 151 -12.53 -5.09 13.78
C TRP A 151 -12.25 -3.85 14.63
N ALA A 152 -12.64 -2.64 14.17
CA ALA A 152 -12.49 -1.43 14.96
C ALA A 152 -13.52 -1.32 16.10
N SER A 153 -14.68 -1.98 15.98
CA SER A 153 -15.81 -1.81 16.91
C SER A 153 -15.54 -2.05 18.40
N PRO A 154 -14.70 -3.03 18.84
CA PRO A 154 -14.43 -3.23 20.26
C PRO A 154 -13.27 -2.36 20.79
N CYS A 155 -12.62 -1.57 19.95
CA CYS A 155 -11.42 -0.79 20.31
C CYS A 155 -11.78 0.54 20.97
N GLY A 156 -10.93 1.01 21.89
CA GLY A 156 -11.12 2.29 22.57
C GLY A 156 -10.78 3.53 21.73
N TRP A 157 -10.60 4.67 22.43
CA TRP A 157 -10.07 5.92 21.89
C TRP A 157 -10.90 6.61 20.79
N GLY A 158 -12.18 6.27 20.65
CA GLY A 158 -13.00 6.77 19.54
C GLY A 158 -12.55 6.25 18.17
N PHE A 159 -11.76 5.17 18.15
CA PHE A 159 -11.28 4.56 16.92
C PHE A 159 -12.44 3.99 16.10
N ALA A 160 -13.37 3.30 16.75
CA ALA A 160 -14.59 2.81 16.11
C ALA A 160 -15.41 3.94 15.47
N ASP A 161 -15.60 5.04 16.21
CA ASP A 161 -16.35 6.21 15.74
C ASP A 161 -15.65 6.84 14.52
N THR A 162 -14.35 7.08 14.58
CA THR A 162 -13.59 7.68 13.47
C THR A 162 -13.58 6.80 12.23
N ILE A 163 -13.38 5.48 12.38
CA ILE A 163 -13.42 4.54 11.26
C ILE A 163 -14.83 4.46 10.65
N GLY A 164 -15.87 4.49 11.49
CA GLY A 164 -17.27 4.55 11.08
C GLY A 164 -17.57 5.83 10.30
N ASP A 165 -17.24 6.99 10.84
CA ASP A 165 -17.42 8.31 10.20
C ASP A 165 -16.79 8.34 8.80
N ILE A 166 -15.54 7.87 8.69
CA ILE A 166 -14.85 7.77 7.40
C ILE A 166 -15.58 6.82 6.45
N TYR A 167 -16.08 5.67 6.93
CA TYR A 167 -16.78 4.71 6.07
C TYR A 167 -18.11 5.27 5.56
N TYR A 168 -18.93 5.82 6.45
CA TYR A 168 -20.27 6.33 6.12
C TYR A 168 -20.23 7.59 5.25
N GLU A 169 -19.12 8.35 5.22
CA GLU A 169 -18.92 9.41 4.22
C GLU A 169 -19.03 8.89 2.78
N TYR A 170 -18.59 7.65 2.52
CA TYR A 170 -18.63 7.02 1.19
C TYR A 170 -19.81 6.06 1.03
N PHE A 171 -20.40 5.58 2.12
CA PHE A 171 -21.55 4.66 2.14
C PHE A 171 -22.65 5.18 3.09
N PRO A 172 -23.29 6.32 2.81
CA PRO A 172 -24.24 6.94 3.73
C PRO A 172 -25.53 6.14 3.94
N GLU A 173 -25.82 5.17 3.06
CA GLU A 173 -26.97 4.27 3.17
C GLU A 173 -26.75 3.13 4.18
N ASP A 174 -25.51 2.95 4.64
CA ASP A 174 -25.11 1.88 5.56
C ASP A 174 -25.06 2.34 7.04
N ASP A 175 -25.24 3.64 7.31
CA ASP A 175 -25.23 4.27 8.66
C ASP A 175 -26.42 3.84 9.54
#